data_AF-A0AAW3XFX8-F1
#
_entry.id   AF-A0AAW3XFX8-F1
#
_cell.length_a   1.000
_cell.length_b   1.000
_cell.length_c   1.000
_cell.angle_alpha   90.00
_cell.angle_beta   90.00
_cell.angle_gamma   90.00
#
_symmetry.space_group_name_H-M   'P 1'
#
loop_
_entity.id
_entity.type
_entity.pdbx_description
1 polymer ?
#
loop_
_entity_poly.entity_id
_entity_poly.type
_entity_poly.pdbx_seq_one_letter_code
_entity_poly.pdbx_strand_id
1 'polypeptide(L)'
;MSIEYNQLEKNRHIINLYSVRIEDLLRKNGASGNGFKELVSSIYSKLDISTRRNIERMSNLRNRAAHTEFFEHTERDMANFEAQFKSVNHALINMLEVSKQNEELVNSLKVTMAASTGVKKWLYGAGTAALVIVLACGFIANAKR
;
A
#
# COMPACT_ATOMS: atom_id res chain seq x y z
N MET A 1 12.82 19.39 -38.60
CA MET A 1 12.94 18.74 -37.28
C MET A 1 13.40 17.31 -37.52
N SER A 2 14.57 16.90 -37.00
CA SER A 2 15.15 15.57 -37.27
C SER A 2 14.33 14.46 -36.58
N ILE A 3 14.37 13.25 -37.13
CA ILE A 3 13.69 12.06 -36.59
C ILE A 3 14.11 11.81 -35.12
N GLU A 4 15.40 12.02 -34.84
CA GLU A 4 16.00 11.84 -33.52
C GLU A 4 15.45 12.81 -32.47
N TYR A 5 15.31 14.10 -32.82
CA TYR A 5 14.69 15.09 -31.93
C TYR A 5 13.25 14.74 -31.57
N ASN A 6 12.48 14.22 -32.54
CA ASN A 6 11.10 13.79 -32.31
C ASN A 6 11.03 12.58 -31.36
N GLN A 7 11.97 11.64 -31.47
CA GLN A 7 12.04 10.49 -30.57
C GLN A 7 12.40 10.89 -29.12
N LEU A 8 13.33 11.83 -28.95
CA LEU A 8 13.72 12.33 -27.62
C LEU A 8 12.55 13.00 -26.90
N GLU A 9 11.80 13.86 -27.59
CA GLU A 9 10.61 14.52 -27.01
C GLU A 9 9.51 13.52 -26.65
N LYS A 10 9.29 12.49 -27.47
CA LYS A 10 8.39 11.38 -27.13
C LYS A 10 8.82 10.66 -25.86
N ASN A 11 10.12 10.39 -25.71
CA ASN A 11 10.64 9.69 -24.53
C ASN A 11 10.53 10.57 -23.27
N ARG A 12 10.78 11.88 -23.35
CA ARG A 12 10.50 12.82 -22.25
C ARG A 12 9.03 12.77 -21.84
N HIS A 13 8.12 12.77 -22.81
CA HIS A 13 6.69 12.69 -22.55
C HIS A 13 6.30 11.39 -21.82
N ILE A 14 6.82 10.25 -22.27
CA ILE A 14 6.60 8.94 -21.61
C ILE A 14 7.11 8.96 -20.17
N ILE A 15 8.33 9.47 -19.95
CA ILE A 15 8.93 9.57 -18.61
C ILE A 15 8.03 10.39 -17.68
N ASN A 16 7.52 11.53 -18.16
CA ASN A 16 6.66 12.39 -17.37
C ASN A 16 5.30 11.71 -17.08
N LEU A 17 4.67 11.12 -18.08
CA LEU A 17 3.37 10.45 -17.94
C LEU A 17 3.42 9.32 -16.90
N TYR A 18 4.43 8.45 -17.01
CA TYR A 18 4.61 7.33 -16.08
C TYR A 18 4.96 7.81 -14.68
N SER A 19 5.75 8.89 -14.58
CA SER A 19 6.07 9.51 -13.31
C SER A 19 4.82 10.02 -12.59
N VAL A 20 3.98 10.79 -13.29
CA VAL A 20 2.70 11.30 -12.74
C VAL A 20 1.79 10.15 -12.29
N ARG A 21 1.74 9.05 -13.06
CA ARG A 21 0.95 7.87 -12.69
C ARG A 21 1.42 7.24 -11.38
N ILE A 22 2.74 7.12 -11.17
CA ILE A 22 3.28 6.59 -9.91
C ILE A 22 2.99 7.55 -8.75
N GLU A 23 3.14 8.87 -8.95
CA GLU A 23 2.80 9.85 -7.91
C GLU A 23 1.33 9.75 -7.48
N ASP A 24 0.39 9.63 -8.43
CA ASP A 24 -1.04 9.40 -8.15
C ASP A 24 -1.26 8.11 -7.34
N LEU A 25 -0.61 7.01 -7.73
CA LEU A 25 -0.72 5.75 -7.00
C LEU A 25 -0.15 5.81 -5.58
N LEU A 26 0.98 6.51 -5.39
CA LEU A 26 1.54 6.74 -4.07
C LEU A 26 0.55 7.51 -3.19
N ARG A 27 -0.05 8.58 -3.72
CA ARG A 27 -1.07 9.38 -3.01
C ARG A 27 -2.29 8.55 -2.65
N LYS A 28 -2.77 7.70 -3.56
CA LYS A 28 -3.86 6.74 -3.29
C LYS A 28 -3.52 5.75 -2.18
N ASN A 29 -2.25 5.39 -2.04
CA ASN A 29 -1.73 4.57 -0.94
C ASN A 29 -1.49 5.39 0.36
N GLY A 30 -1.96 6.64 0.41
CA GLY A 30 -1.87 7.52 1.58
C GLY A 30 -0.56 8.28 1.70
N ALA A 31 0.23 8.39 0.63
CA ALA A 31 1.44 9.21 0.63
C ALA A 31 1.14 10.72 0.61
N SER A 32 1.98 11.49 1.28
CA SER A 32 1.92 12.95 1.35
C SER A 32 3.26 13.58 0.97
N GLY A 33 3.23 14.74 0.32
CA GLY A 33 4.43 15.45 -0.15
C GLY A 33 4.27 16.03 -1.56
N ASN A 34 5.24 16.82 -1.98
CA ASN A 34 5.24 17.56 -3.25
C ASN A 34 6.09 16.91 -4.34
N GLY A 35 7.02 16.01 -3.98
CA GLY A 35 7.86 15.28 -4.93
C GLY A 35 8.03 13.80 -4.60
N PHE A 36 8.60 13.03 -5.53
CA PHE A 36 8.81 11.58 -5.38
C PHE A 36 9.45 11.18 -4.06
N LYS A 37 10.53 11.86 -3.67
CA LYS A 37 11.25 11.58 -2.43
C LYS A 37 10.34 11.72 -1.21
N GLU A 38 9.60 12.83 -1.13
CA GLU A 38 8.70 13.10 -0.02
C GLU A 38 7.54 12.10 0.03
N LEU A 39 6.93 11.80 -1.13
CA LEU A 39 5.88 10.80 -1.25
C LEU A 39 6.36 9.44 -0.75
N VAL A 40 7.51 8.96 -1.23
CA VAL A 40 8.10 7.68 -0.78
C VAL A 40 8.44 7.71 0.70
N SER A 41 9.04 8.79 1.21
CA SER A 41 9.39 8.93 2.62
C SER A 41 8.17 8.86 3.54
N SER A 42 7.04 9.44 3.14
CA SER A 42 5.81 9.46 3.96
C SER A 42 5.20 8.07 4.20
N ILE A 43 5.42 7.13 3.28
CA ILE A 43 4.93 5.75 3.38
C ILE A 43 6.06 4.72 3.38
N TYR A 44 7.27 5.14 3.77
CA TYR A 44 8.49 4.37 3.65
C TYR A 44 8.40 2.98 4.30
N SER A 45 7.73 2.89 5.45
CA SER A 45 7.53 1.63 6.18
C SER A 45 6.58 0.65 5.50
N LYS A 46 5.75 1.11 4.56
CA LYS A 46 4.78 0.29 3.81
C LYS A 46 5.34 -0.23 2.49
N LEU A 47 6.45 0.34 2.02
CA LEU A 47 7.05 -0.01 0.73
C LEU A 47 8.18 -1.01 0.92
N ASP A 48 8.20 -2.05 0.09
CA ASP A 48 9.34 -2.96 0.03
C ASP A 48 10.59 -2.25 -0.52
N ILE A 49 11.76 -2.85 -0.29
CA ILE A 49 13.06 -2.28 -0.66
C ILE A 49 13.18 -2.11 -2.19
N SER A 50 12.64 -3.06 -2.96
CA SER A 50 12.74 -3.05 -4.43
C SER A 50 11.92 -1.90 -5.01
N THR A 51 10.67 -1.73 -4.54
CA THR A 51 9.80 -0.63 -4.97
C THR A 51 10.43 0.72 -4.67
N ARG A 52 11.00 0.91 -3.47
CA ARG A 52 11.73 2.15 -3.13
C ARG A 52 12.88 2.43 -4.08
N ARG A 53 13.74 1.44 -4.33
CA ARG A 53 14.90 1.58 -5.22
C ARG A 53 14.48 1.87 -6.67
N ASN A 54 13.41 1.24 -7.15
CA ASN A 54 12.91 1.47 -8.49
C ASN A 54 12.33 2.88 -8.64
N ILE A 55 11.60 3.38 -7.65
CA ILE A 55 11.10 4.77 -7.66
C ILE A 55 12.26 5.77 -7.67
N GLU A 56 13.31 5.55 -6.88
CA GLU A 56 14.50 6.41 -6.87
C GLU A 56 15.16 6.48 -8.25
N ARG A 57 15.34 5.31 -8.91
CA ARG A 57 15.91 5.23 -10.27
C ARG A 57 15.02 5.95 -11.29
N MET A 58 13.70 5.78 -11.20
CA MET A 58 12.75 6.51 -12.05
C MET A 58 12.84 8.02 -11.82
N SER A 59 12.92 8.47 -10.57
CA SER A 59 13.05 9.88 -10.22
C SER A 59 14.33 10.48 -10.79
N ASN A 60 15.45 9.74 -10.77
CA ASN A 60 16.71 10.22 -11.34
C ASN A 60 16.61 10.46 -12.84
N LEU A 61 15.97 9.54 -13.59
CA LEU A 61 15.78 9.72 -15.03
C LEU A 61 14.80 10.85 -15.35
N ARG A 62 13.69 10.96 -14.60
CA ARG A 62 12.73 12.07 -14.72
C ARG A 62 13.40 13.42 -14.46
N ASN A 63 14.20 13.53 -13.40
CA ASN A 63 14.88 14.77 -13.07
C ASN A 63 15.85 15.18 -14.18
N ARG A 64 16.58 14.22 -14.76
CA ARG A 64 17.41 14.47 -15.96
C ARG A 64 16.55 14.96 -17.11
N ALA A 65 15.45 14.27 -17.44
CA ALA A 65 14.57 14.64 -18.55
C ALA A 65 13.93 16.03 -18.38
N ALA A 66 13.66 16.47 -17.16
CA ALA A 66 12.99 17.74 -16.86
C ALA A 66 13.95 18.94 -16.71
N HIS A 67 15.17 18.72 -16.22
CA HIS A 67 16.09 19.81 -15.85
C HIS A 67 17.32 19.94 -16.74
N THR A 68 17.55 19.00 -17.67
CA THR A 68 18.65 19.12 -18.64
C THR A 68 18.11 19.66 -19.96
N GLU A 69 18.73 20.74 -20.44
CA GLU A 69 18.45 21.36 -21.74
C GLU A 69 18.63 20.30 -22.85
N PHE A 70 19.76 19.60 -22.82
CA PHE A 70 20.05 18.45 -23.68
C PHE A 70 19.86 17.15 -22.88
N PHE A 71 18.68 16.53 -23.01
CA PHE A 71 18.43 15.22 -22.42
C PHE A 71 18.90 14.14 -23.36
N GLU A 72 20.00 13.52 -22.97
CA GLU A 72 20.52 12.33 -23.62
C GLU A 72 20.20 11.11 -22.77
N HIS A 73 19.73 10.06 -23.42
CA HIS A 73 19.49 8.77 -22.78
C HIS A 73 19.80 7.66 -23.78
N THR A 74 20.14 6.49 -23.26
CA THR A 74 20.27 5.29 -24.08
C THR A 74 18.92 4.60 -24.23
N GLU A 75 18.79 3.71 -25.22
CA GLU A 75 17.63 2.80 -25.28
C GLU A 75 17.51 1.92 -24.03
N ARG A 76 18.66 1.54 -23.45
CA ARG A 76 18.72 0.78 -22.20
C ARG A 76 18.13 1.57 -21.03
N ASP A 77 18.37 2.88 -20.96
CA ASP A 77 17.79 3.72 -19.91
C ASP A 77 16.26 3.72 -19.98
N MET A 78 15.70 3.83 -21.19
CA MET A 78 14.25 3.76 -21.39
C MET A 78 13.69 2.39 -21.08
N ALA A 79 14.31 1.30 -21.55
CA ALA A 79 13.89 -0.05 -21.23
C ALA A 79 13.89 -0.32 -19.72
N ASN A 80 14.93 0.15 -19.02
CA ASN A 80 15.02 0.06 -17.57
C ASN A 80 13.93 0.88 -16.87
N PHE A 81 13.66 2.10 -17.36
CA PHE A 81 12.62 2.95 -16.82
C PHE A 81 11.23 2.33 -16.96
N GLU A 82 10.92 1.74 -18.13
CA GLU A 82 9.66 1.05 -18.35
C GLU A 82 9.51 -0.20 -17.47
N ALA A 83 10.59 -0.97 -17.29
CA ALA A 83 10.58 -2.14 -16.41
C ALA A 83 10.36 -1.74 -14.94
N GLN A 84 11.03 -0.66 -14.50
CA GLN A 84 10.84 -0.09 -13.17
C GLN A 84 9.40 0.40 -12.99
N PHE A 85 8.85 1.12 -13.98
CA PHE A 85 7.46 1.57 -13.97
C PHE A 85 6.49 0.40 -13.82
N LYS A 86 6.61 -0.64 -14.65
CA LYS A 86 5.74 -1.83 -14.59
C LYS A 86 5.77 -2.48 -13.20
N SER A 87 6.97 -2.66 -12.65
CA SER A 87 7.17 -3.25 -11.33
C SER A 87 6.52 -2.40 -10.22
N VAL A 88 6.79 -1.09 -10.20
CA VAL A 88 6.26 -0.17 -9.18
C VAL A 88 4.74 -0.03 -9.32
N ASN A 89 4.22 0.14 -10.53
CA ASN A 89 2.80 0.26 -10.79
C ASN A 89 2.04 -0.99 -10.30
N HIS A 90 2.56 -2.18 -10.56
CA HIS A 90 1.97 -3.42 -10.06
C HIS A 90 1.99 -3.50 -8.54
N ALA A 91 3.13 -3.21 -7.90
CA ALA A 91 3.25 -3.23 -6.44
C ALA A 91 2.26 -2.28 -5.76
N LEU A 92 2.18 -1.03 -6.24
CA LEU A 92 1.29 -0.02 -5.67
C LEU A 92 -0.19 -0.32 -5.91
N ILE A 93 -0.55 -0.96 -7.03
CA ILE A 93 -1.93 -1.42 -7.27
C ILE A 93 -2.29 -2.55 -6.31
N ASN A 94 -1.42 -3.56 -6.16
CA ASN A 94 -1.66 -4.68 -5.25
C ASN A 94 -1.84 -4.18 -3.81
N MET A 95 -1.07 -3.17 -3.37
CA MET A 95 -1.25 -2.56 -2.05
C MET A 95 -2.64 -1.94 -1.87
N LEU A 96 -3.20 -1.29 -2.90
CA LEU A 96 -4.55 -0.73 -2.86
C LEU A 96 -5.61 -1.84 -2.81
N GLU A 97 -5.42 -2.91 -3.59
CA GLU A 97 -6.34 -4.06 -3.61
C GLU A 97 -6.39 -4.76 -2.25
N VAL A 98 -5.22 -5.01 -1.64
CA VAL A 98 -5.12 -5.58 -0.30
C VAL A 98 -5.77 -4.67 0.74
N SER A 99 -5.57 -3.35 0.63
CA SER A 99 -6.19 -2.38 1.55
C SER A 99 -7.72 -2.42 1.45
N LYS A 100 -8.26 -2.48 0.23
CA LYS A 100 -9.70 -2.59 -0.02
C LYS A 100 -10.28 -3.89 0.55
N GLN A 101 -9.62 -5.03 0.31
CA GLN A 101 -10.04 -6.33 0.86
C GLN A 101 -10.05 -6.32 2.40
N ASN A 102 -9.06 -5.69 3.02
CA ASN A 102 -9.02 -5.55 4.48
C ASN A 102 -10.17 -4.70 5.03
N GLU A 103 -10.53 -3.61 4.35
CA GLU A 103 -11.70 -2.79 4.71
C GLU A 103 -13.01 -3.57 4.61
N GLU A 104 -13.20 -4.34 3.53
CA GLU A 104 -14.37 -5.20 3.33
C GLU A 104 -14.46 -6.28 4.42
N LEU A 105 -13.34 -6.92 4.75
CA LEU A 105 -13.28 -7.91 5.83
C LEU A 105 -13.63 -7.30 7.18
N VAL A 106 -13.04 -6.15 7.54
CA VAL A 106 -13.35 -5.45 8.79
C VAL A 106 -14.82 -5.04 8.85
N ASN A 107 -15.41 -4.58 7.75
CA ASN A 107 -16.82 -4.23 7.70
C ASN A 107 -17.73 -5.45 7.87
N SER A 108 -17.40 -6.57 7.23
CA SER A 108 -18.16 -7.82 7.40
C SER A 108 -18.08 -8.37 8.83
N LEU A 109 -16.91 -8.26 9.48
CA LEU A 109 -16.71 -8.62 10.88
C LEU A 109 -17.54 -7.72 11.79
N LYS A 110 -17.55 -6.40 11.58
CA LYS A 110 -18.40 -5.46 12.33
C LYS A 110 -19.88 -5.81 12.23
N VAL A 111 -20.37 -6.11 11.01
CA VAL A 111 -21.78 -6.53 10.79
C VAL A 111 -22.07 -7.84 11.53
N THR A 112 -21.17 -8.82 11.46
CA THR A 112 -21.33 -10.12 12.14
C THR A 112 -21.31 -9.96 13.67
N MET A 113 -20.44 -9.08 14.21
CA MET A 113 -20.39 -8.77 15.63
C MET A 113 -21.64 -7.99 16.08
N ALA A 114 -22.15 -7.05 15.28
CA ALA A 114 -23.41 -6.36 15.54
C ALA A 114 -24.62 -7.34 15.52
N ALA A 115 -24.63 -8.28 14.57
CA ALA A 115 -25.65 -9.33 14.51
C ALA A 115 -25.58 -10.28 15.72
N SER A 116 -24.38 -10.68 16.15
CA SER A 116 -24.20 -11.58 17.30
C SER A 116 -24.45 -10.90 18.67
N THR A 117 -24.26 -9.59 18.77
CA THR A 117 -24.61 -8.79 19.97
C THR A 117 -26.11 -8.51 20.05
N GLY A 118 -26.84 -8.44 18.93
CA GLY A 118 -28.30 -8.35 18.90
C GLY A 118 -29.04 -9.64 19.32
N VAL A 119 -28.40 -10.80 19.19
CA VAL A 119 -29.01 -12.12 19.48
C VAL A 119 -28.93 -12.52 20.97
N LYS A 120 -28.25 -11.75 21.85
CA LYS A 120 -28.08 -12.15 23.26
C LYS A 120 -28.55 -11.12 24.28
N LYS A 121 -29.86 -10.84 24.30
CA LYS A 121 -30.54 -10.45 25.55
C LYS A 121 -31.36 -11.58 26.20
N TRP A 122 -31.68 -12.65 25.48
CA TRP A 122 -32.55 -13.73 26.00
C TRP A 122 -31.83 -15.02 26.44
N LEU A 123 -30.52 -15.15 26.14
CA LEU A 123 -29.73 -16.35 26.49
C LEU A 123 -28.93 -16.22 27.79
N TYR A 124 -28.79 -15.01 28.35
CA TYR A 124 -28.11 -14.80 29.64
C TYR A 124 -29.01 -14.98 30.86
N GLY A 125 -30.28 -15.37 30.67
CA GLY A 125 -31.26 -15.57 31.76
C GLY A 125 -31.34 -16.99 32.32
N ALA A 126 -30.68 -17.99 31.71
CA ALA A 126 -30.82 -19.39 32.15
C ALA A 126 -29.50 -20.18 32.29
N GLY A 127 -28.36 -19.66 31.82
CA GLY A 127 -27.11 -20.46 31.74
C GLY A 127 -25.95 -20.04 32.66
N THR A 128 -25.97 -18.82 33.22
CA THR A 128 -24.79 -18.26 33.92
C THR A 128 -24.75 -18.57 35.42
N ALA A 129 -25.86 -19.01 36.04
CA ALA A 129 -25.84 -19.43 37.44
C ALA A 129 -25.11 -20.77 37.65
N ALA A 130 -25.05 -21.64 36.63
CA ALA A 130 -24.41 -22.96 36.76
C ALA A 130 -22.88 -22.94 36.48
N LEU A 131 -22.39 -22.07 35.59
CA LEU A 131 -20.97 -22.10 35.20
C LEU A 131 -20.04 -21.34 36.16
N VAL A 132 -20.56 -20.37 36.92
CA VAL A 132 -19.77 -19.59 37.88
C VAL A 132 -19.51 -20.37 39.19
N ILE A 133 -20.41 -21.30 39.56
CA ILE A 133 -20.24 -22.12 40.77
C ILE A 133 -19.15 -23.20 40.59
N VAL A 134 -18.98 -23.75 39.38
CA VAL A 134 -17.99 -24.81 39.13
C VAL A 134 -16.55 -24.29 39.13
N LEU A 135 -16.31 -23.06 38.66
CA LEU A 135 -14.98 -22.43 38.72
C LEU A 135 -14.61 -21.93 40.12
N ALA A 136 -15.58 -21.59 40.97
CA ALA A 136 -15.33 -21.14 42.34
C ALA A 136 -15.01 -22.30 43.32
N CYS A 137 -15.54 -23.50 43.08
CA CYS A 137 -15.28 -24.67 43.95
C CYS A 137 -13.97 -25.42 43.61
N GLY A 138 -13.41 -25.25 42.40
CA GLY A 138 -12.18 -25.92 41.99
C GLY A 138 -10.88 -25.34 42.58
N PHE A 139 -10.89 -24.09 43.03
CA PHE A 139 -9.70 -23.43 43.58
C PHE A 139 -9.55 -23.52 45.11
N ILE A 140 -10.57 -24.02 45.83
CA ILE A 140 -10.50 -24.17 47.30
C ILE A 140 -9.90 -25.53 47.71
N ALA A 141 -9.81 -26.50 46.80
CA ALA A 141 -9.29 -27.84 47.12
C ALA A 141 -7.75 -28.00 47.01
N ASN A 142 -7.00 -26.99 46.53
CA ASN A 142 -5.54 -27.13 46.33
C ASN A 142 -4.68 -26.13 47.12
N ALA A 143 -5.20 -25.63 48.24
CA ALA A 143 -4.44 -24.82 49.20
C ALA A 143 -4.33 -25.53 50.56
N LYS A 144 -4.01 -26.83 50.57
CA LYS A 144 -3.46 -27.52 51.73
C LYS A 144 -2.81 -28.85 51.36
N ARG A 145 -1.54 -28.81 50.96
CA ARG A 145 -0.51 -29.78 51.37
C ARG A 145 0.87 -29.30 50.94
#